data_AF-A0A385YZE5-F1
#
_entry.id   AF-A0A385YZE5-F1
#
_cell.length_a   1.000
_cell.length_b   1.000
_cell.length_c   1.000
_cell.angle_alpha   90.00
_cell.angle_beta   90.00
_cell.angle_gamma   90.00
#
_symmetry.space_group_name_H-M   'P 1'
#
loop_
_entity.id
_entity.type
_entity.pdbx_description
1 polymer ?
#
loop_
_entity_poly.entity_id
_entity_poly.type
_entity_poly.pdbx_seq_one_letter_code
_entity_poly.pdbx_strand_id
1 'polypeptide(L)'
;MGEWSDYFEDFPEENPANYADGRFDPELVKTIHQEEQKISDARAEINRLLLSAWLNEKEKHYLATEECPQCGLKELKTYNIKNSYYLCECQDCGTYGKGKTHEDAIKAVVDAFGDGLNWREITGPWSR
;
A
#
# COMPACT_ATOMS: atom_id res chain seq x y z
N MET A 1 -30.61 10.74 4.01
CA MET A 1 -30.92 9.49 3.29
C MET A 1 -31.91 8.72 4.16
N GLY A 2 -33.21 9.07 4.16
CA GLY A 2 -34.13 8.56 5.20
C GLY A 2 -35.56 8.29 4.74
N GLU A 3 -35.78 8.16 3.43
CA GLU A 3 -37.10 7.80 2.87
C GLU A 3 -37.01 6.47 2.09
N TRP A 4 -35.79 6.06 1.70
CA TRP A 4 -35.54 4.83 0.95
C TRP A 4 -35.10 3.67 1.85
N SER A 5 -34.39 3.95 2.94
CA SER A 5 -34.07 2.95 3.96
C SER A 5 -35.34 2.37 4.57
N ASP A 6 -36.26 3.27 4.94
CA ASP A 6 -37.49 2.97 5.66
C ASP A 6 -38.45 2.17 4.76
N TYR A 7 -38.44 2.44 3.45
CA TYR A 7 -39.15 1.64 2.45
C TYR A 7 -38.68 0.18 2.39
N PHE A 8 -37.35 -0.05 2.41
CA PHE A 8 -36.79 -1.40 2.37
C PHE A 8 -36.84 -2.13 3.72
N GLU A 9 -37.07 -1.41 4.82
CA GLU A 9 -37.40 -2.03 6.11
C GLU A 9 -38.80 -2.66 6.07
N ASP A 10 -39.77 -1.99 5.46
CA ASP A 10 -41.14 -2.48 5.30
C ASP A 10 -41.29 -3.49 4.14
N PHE A 11 -40.51 -3.35 3.07
CA PHE A 11 -40.52 -4.22 1.89
C PHE A 11 -39.12 -4.79 1.58
N PRO A 12 -38.60 -5.72 2.40
CA PRO A 12 -37.24 -6.21 2.25
C PRO A 12 -37.03 -6.99 0.94
N GLU A 13 -38.08 -7.58 0.38
CA GLU A 13 -38.08 -8.28 -0.92
C GLU A 13 -37.83 -7.36 -2.12
N GLU A 14 -38.03 -6.05 -1.98
CA GLU A 14 -37.73 -5.12 -3.06
C GLU A 14 -36.28 -4.64 -3.04
N ASN A 15 -35.54 -4.90 -1.97
CA ASN A 15 -34.14 -4.54 -1.86
C ASN A 15 -33.27 -5.57 -2.62
N PRO A 16 -32.62 -5.19 -3.74
CA PRO A 16 -31.77 -6.11 -4.49
C PRO A 16 -30.59 -6.63 -3.67
N ALA A 17 -30.18 -5.90 -2.62
CA ALA A 17 -29.11 -6.31 -1.72
C ALA A 17 -29.49 -7.45 -0.76
N ASN A 18 -30.76 -7.90 -0.74
CA ASN A 18 -31.19 -9.05 0.06
C ASN A 18 -31.25 -10.35 -0.75
N TYR A 19 -30.80 -10.34 -2.02
CA TYR A 19 -30.82 -11.52 -2.87
C TYR A 19 -29.45 -12.17 -2.97
N ALA A 20 -29.40 -13.48 -2.77
CA ALA A 20 -28.23 -14.33 -3.02
C ALA A 20 -28.58 -15.33 -4.14
N ASP A 21 -27.78 -15.36 -5.21
CA ASP A 21 -27.99 -16.26 -6.36
C ASP A 21 -29.42 -16.22 -6.94
N GLY A 22 -29.98 -15.00 -7.02
CA GLY A 22 -31.34 -14.78 -7.55
C GLY A 22 -32.48 -15.20 -6.62
N ARG A 23 -32.19 -15.58 -5.36
CA ARG A 23 -33.20 -15.91 -4.34
C ARG A 23 -33.17 -14.88 -3.21
N PHE A 24 -34.35 -14.50 -2.74
CA PHE A 24 -34.48 -13.61 -1.58
C PHE A 24 -34.05 -14.37 -0.31
N ASP A 25 -32.89 -14.01 0.23
CA ASP A 25 -32.31 -14.59 1.44
C ASP A 25 -31.47 -13.51 2.16
N PRO A 26 -32.13 -12.59 2.89
CA PRO A 26 -31.46 -11.46 3.54
C PRO A 26 -30.47 -11.90 4.62
N GLU A 27 -30.71 -13.04 5.27
CA GLU A 27 -29.80 -13.55 6.30
C GLU A 27 -28.52 -14.11 5.67
N LEU A 28 -28.62 -14.85 4.56
CA LEU A 28 -27.45 -15.30 3.81
C LEU A 28 -26.61 -14.11 3.31
N VAL A 29 -27.23 -13.07 2.73
CA VAL A 29 -26.47 -11.89 2.28
C VAL A 29 -25.81 -11.15 3.44
N LYS A 30 -26.49 -10.98 4.58
CA LYS A 30 -25.87 -10.41 5.79
C LYS A 30 -24.67 -11.22 6.24
N THR A 31 -24.77 -12.57 6.24
CA THR A 31 -23.63 -13.42 6.62
C THR A 31 -22.47 -13.29 5.64
N ILE A 32 -22.73 -13.28 4.33
CA ILE A 32 -21.70 -13.10 3.29
C ILE A 32 -21.00 -11.75 3.51
N HIS A 33 -21.76 -10.67 3.69
CA HIS A 33 -21.18 -9.35 3.87
C HIS A 33 -20.35 -9.26 5.16
N GLN A 34 -20.82 -9.85 6.26
CA GLN A 34 -20.06 -9.93 7.51
C GLN A 34 -18.77 -10.75 7.36
N GLU A 35 -18.81 -11.85 6.60
CA GLU A 35 -17.63 -12.66 6.31
C GLU A 35 -16.65 -11.93 5.41
N GLU A 36 -17.12 -11.26 4.35
CA GLU A 36 -16.31 -10.42 3.47
C GLU A 36 -15.63 -9.28 4.23
N GLN A 37 -16.37 -8.61 5.13
CA GLN A 37 -15.81 -7.59 6.02
C GLN A 37 -14.71 -8.18 6.90
N LYS A 38 -14.95 -9.32 7.56
CA LYS A 38 -13.92 -10.01 8.38
C LYS A 38 -12.69 -10.39 7.57
N ILE A 39 -12.87 -10.88 6.35
CA ILE A 39 -11.77 -11.23 5.43
C ILE A 39 -11.00 -9.97 5.02
N SER A 40 -11.70 -8.89 4.70
CA SER A 40 -11.11 -7.60 4.35
C SER A 40 -10.27 -7.05 5.50
N ASP A 41 -10.82 -7.04 6.71
CA ASP A 41 -10.15 -6.59 7.93
C ASP A 41 -8.92 -7.44 8.25
N ALA A 42 -9.05 -8.77 8.16
CA ALA A 42 -7.93 -9.68 8.34
C ALA A 42 -6.82 -9.46 7.30
N ARG A 43 -7.18 -9.22 6.03
CA ARG A 43 -6.20 -8.89 4.97
C ARG A 43 -5.51 -7.56 5.24
N ALA A 44 -6.25 -6.54 5.67
CA ALA A 44 -5.69 -5.25 6.03
C ALA A 44 -4.70 -5.38 7.21
N GLU A 45 -5.03 -6.21 8.20
CA GLU A 45 -4.14 -6.52 9.31
C GLU A 45 -2.85 -7.22 8.85
N ILE A 46 -2.98 -8.28 8.05
CA ILE A 46 -1.84 -9.01 7.50
C ILE A 46 -0.92 -8.07 6.71
N ASN A 47 -1.50 -7.22 5.85
CA ASN A 47 -0.73 -6.26 5.07
C ASN A 47 0.00 -5.24 5.96
N ARG A 48 -0.64 -4.78 7.04
CA ARG A 48 0.00 -3.88 8.01
C ARG A 48 1.18 -4.54 8.72
N LEU A 49 1.00 -5.79 9.15
CA LEU A 49 2.07 -6.58 9.77
C LEU A 49 3.23 -6.80 8.80
N LEU A 50 2.96 -7.18 7.56
CA LEU A 50 3.97 -7.38 6.53
C LEU A 50 4.75 -6.09 6.22
N LEU A 51 4.04 -4.95 6.10
CA LEU A 51 4.66 -3.64 5.90
C LEU A 51 5.55 -3.26 7.09
N SER A 52 5.07 -3.43 8.31
CA SER A 52 5.84 -3.12 9.53
C SER A 52 7.10 -3.99 9.65
N ALA A 53 6.99 -5.29 9.32
CA ALA A 53 8.11 -6.20 9.31
C ALA A 53 9.13 -5.82 8.23
N TRP A 54 8.66 -5.44 7.03
CA TRP A 54 9.54 -4.95 5.97
C TRP A 54 10.25 -3.66 6.35
N LEU A 55 9.54 -2.66 6.89
CA LEU A 55 10.14 -1.40 7.33
C LEU A 55 11.19 -1.62 8.42
N ASN A 56 10.87 -2.43 9.42
CA ASN A 56 11.80 -2.77 10.50
C ASN A 56 13.03 -3.52 9.98
N GLU A 57 12.86 -4.42 9.02
CA GLU A 57 13.98 -5.12 8.41
C GLU A 57 14.81 -4.17 7.54
N LYS A 58 14.18 -3.36 6.69
CA LYS A 58 14.84 -2.35 5.85
C LYS A 58 15.72 -1.42 6.67
N GLU A 59 15.23 -0.92 7.81
CA GLU A 59 15.99 0.02 8.64
C GLU A 59 17.28 -0.60 9.21
N LYS A 60 17.32 -1.92 9.44
CA LYS A 60 18.58 -2.61 9.85
C LYS A 60 19.65 -2.60 8.75
N HIS A 61 19.24 -2.43 7.50
CA HIS A 61 20.12 -2.36 6.33
C HIS A 61 20.46 -0.91 5.95
N TYR A 62 20.17 0.06 6.82
CA TYR A 62 20.54 1.46 6.61
C TYR A 62 22.06 1.62 6.46
N LEU A 63 22.47 2.40 5.46
CA LEU A 63 23.87 2.64 5.15
C LEU A 63 24.25 4.12 5.34
N ALA A 64 23.52 5.04 4.71
CA ALA A 64 23.88 6.46 4.67
C ALA A 64 22.68 7.37 4.40
N THR A 65 22.86 8.67 4.67
CA THR A 65 21.95 9.72 4.24
C THR A 65 22.74 10.77 3.46
N GLU A 66 22.28 11.04 2.23
CA GLU A 66 22.96 11.86 1.23
C GLU A 66 22.02 12.98 0.72
N GLU A 67 22.58 13.89 -0.07
CA GLU A 67 21.79 14.91 -0.76
C GLU A 67 20.95 14.28 -1.87
N CYS A 68 19.65 14.57 -1.87
CA CYS A 68 18.75 14.11 -2.89
C CYS A 68 19.03 14.86 -4.20
N PRO A 69 19.30 14.17 -5.31
CA PRO A 69 19.57 14.82 -6.59
C PRO A 69 18.34 15.54 -7.17
N GLN A 70 17.13 15.28 -6.63
CA GLN A 70 15.89 15.91 -7.08
C GLN A 70 15.55 17.19 -6.34
N CYS A 71 15.55 17.17 -4.99
CA CYS A 71 15.17 18.33 -4.18
C CYS A 71 16.34 19.07 -3.53
N GLY A 72 17.56 18.51 -3.59
CA GLY A 72 18.77 19.11 -3.00
C GLY A 72 18.87 18.98 -1.48
N LEU A 73 17.88 18.38 -0.81
CA LEU A 73 17.91 18.19 0.65
C LEU A 73 18.69 16.93 1.04
N LYS A 74 19.37 16.98 2.19
CA LYS A 74 20.11 15.85 2.76
C LYS A 74 19.19 14.83 3.45
N GLU A 75 18.26 14.31 2.66
CA GLU A 75 17.17 13.42 3.10
C GLU A 75 17.09 12.16 2.23
N LEU A 76 18.09 11.88 1.38
CA LEU A 76 18.14 10.65 0.59
C LEU A 76 18.76 9.53 1.42
N LYS A 77 17.92 8.63 1.94
CA LYS A 77 18.42 7.46 2.68
C LYS A 77 18.81 6.35 1.71
N THR A 78 19.97 5.77 1.95
CA THR A 78 20.52 4.63 1.21
C THR A 78 20.52 3.40 2.12
N TYR A 79 20.03 2.28 1.60
CA TYR A 79 19.97 0.99 2.28
C TYR A 79 20.68 -0.07 1.44
N ASN A 80 21.43 -0.99 2.07
CA ASN A 80 22.03 -2.16 1.41
C ASN A 80 21.30 -3.43 1.83
N ILE A 81 20.26 -3.79 1.09
CA ILE A 81 19.34 -4.84 1.48
C ILE A 81 20.00 -6.22 1.29
N LYS A 82 20.30 -6.88 2.42
CA LYS A 82 20.83 -8.26 2.46
C LYS A 82 22.07 -8.47 1.58
N ASN A 83 22.90 -7.44 1.39
CA ASN A 83 24.06 -7.47 0.48
C ASN A 83 23.70 -7.84 -0.98
N SER A 84 22.45 -7.68 -1.38
CA SER A 84 21.97 -8.06 -2.71
C SER A 84 21.76 -6.86 -3.63
N TYR A 85 21.28 -5.75 -3.08
CA TYR A 85 20.99 -4.53 -3.85
C TYR A 85 20.96 -3.32 -2.92
N TYR A 86 21.13 -2.15 -3.54
CA TYR A 86 21.01 -0.85 -2.91
C TYR A 86 19.63 -0.26 -3.22
N LEU A 87 19.03 0.39 -2.22
CA LEU A 87 17.76 1.08 -2.30
C LEU A 87 17.96 2.50 -1.78
N CYS A 88 17.63 3.50 -2.60
CA CYS A 88 17.68 4.91 -2.26
C CYS A 88 16.26 5.46 -2.19
N GLU A 89 15.92 6.14 -1.09
CA GLU A 89 14.59 6.70 -0.85
C GLU A 89 14.69 8.08 -0.20
N CYS A 90 14.18 9.12 -0.88
CA CYS A 90 14.15 10.46 -0.32
C CYS A 90 13.01 10.62 0.68
N GLN A 91 13.35 11.02 1.90
CA GLN A 91 12.40 11.23 3.00
C GLN A 91 11.66 12.57 2.91
N ASP A 92 11.99 13.41 1.93
CA ASP A 92 11.30 14.66 1.63
C ASP A 92 10.43 14.53 0.36
N CYS A 93 11.03 14.51 -0.84
CA CYS A 93 10.27 14.53 -2.08
C CYS A 93 9.72 13.16 -2.52
N GLY A 94 10.09 12.06 -1.84
CA GLY A 94 9.55 10.73 -2.12
C GLY A 94 10.14 10.01 -3.33
N THR A 95 11.07 10.64 -4.07
CA THR A 95 11.80 9.96 -5.15
C THR A 95 12.58 8.78 -4.62
N TYR A 96 12.72 7.73 -5.42
CA TYR A 96 13.40 6.51 -5.02
C TYR A 96 13.92 5.73 -6.23
N GLY A 97 14.85 4.81 -5.96
CA GLY A 97 15.42 3.94 -6.98
C GLY A 97 16.25 2.83 -6.35
N LYS A 98 16.45 1.75 -7.09
CA LYS A 98 17.26 0.60 -6.66
C LYS A 98 18.26 0.16 -7.72
N GLY A 99 19.34 -0.46 -7.27
CA GLY A 99 20.45 -0.88 -8.14
C GLY A 99 21.31 -1.96 -7.51
N LYS A 100 22.16 -2.62 -8.30
CA LYS A 100 23.11 -3.61 -7.77
C LYS A 100 24.27 -2.95 -7.04
N THR A 101 24.63 -1.74 -7.47
CA THR A 101 25.58 -0.86 -6.78
C THR A 101 24.86 0.38 -6.26
N HIS A 102 25.55 1.16 -5.42
CA HIS A 102 25.07 2.45 -4.95
C HIS A 102 24.82 3.41 -6.13
N GLU A 103 25.77 3.48 -7.07
CA GLU A 103 25.70 4.35 -8.23
C GLU A 103 24.52 4.00 -9.15
N ASP A 104 24.23 2.70 -9.32
CA ASP A 104 23.06 2.24 -10.09
C ASP A 104 21.75 2.71 -9.43
N ALA A 105 21.67 2.65 -8.09
CA ALA A 105 20.48 3.07 -7.36
C ALA A 105 20.28 4.59 -7.44
N ILE A 106 21.35 5.38 -7.32
CA ILE A 106 21.31 6.84 -7.53
C ILE A 106 20.92 7.17 -8.97
N LYS A 107 21.48 6.45 -9.95
CA LYS A 107 21.09 6.63 -11.35
C LYS A 107 19.60 6.36 -11.56
N ALA A 108 19.06 5.30 -10.94
CA ALA A 108 17.63 5.00 -11.01
C ALA A 108 16.75 6.10 -10.39
N VAL A 109 17.20 6.74 -9.30
CA VAL A 109 16.54 7.93 -8.72
C VAL A 109 16.50 9.08 -9.74
N VAL A 110 17.64 9.36 -10.39
CA VAL A 110 17.75 10.45 -11.39
C VAL A 110 16.90 10.16 -12.63
N ASP A 111 16.91 8.92 -13.11
CA ASP A 111 16.12 8.50 -14.27
C ASP A 111 14.60 8.59 -14.03
N ALA A 112 14.16 8.61 -12.76
CA ALA A 112 12.76 8.71 -12.36
C ALA A 112 12.26 10.17 -12.22
N PHE A 113 13.09 11.17 -12.51
CA PHE A 113 12.69 12.58 -12.36
C PHE A 113 11.53 12.93 -13.29
N GLY A 114 10.47 13.50 -12.71
CA GLY A 114 9.26 13.87 -13.44
C GLY A 114 8.26 12.73 -13.62
N ASP A 115 8.57 11.49 -13.22
CA ASP A 115 7.64 10.36 -13.30
C ASP A 115 6.50 10.45 -12.24
N GLY A 116 6.58 11.40 -11.30
CA GLY A 116 5.59 11.57 -10.23
C GLY A 116 5.58 10.42 -9.21
N LEU A 117 6.65 9.62 -9.16
CA LEU A 117 6.76 8.46 -8.29
C LEU A 117 7.09 8.87 -6.84
N ASN A 118 6.41 8.23 -5.87
CA ASN A 118 6.61 8.44 -4.45
C ASN A 118 6.62 7.10 -3.71
N TRP A 119 7.75 6.72 -3.12
CA TRP A 119 7.88 5.40 -2.46
C TRP A 119 6.87 5.19 -1.32
N ARG A 120 6.37 6.28 -0.72
CA ARG A 120 5.38 6.24 0.36
C ARG A 120 4.00 5.78 -0.10
N GLU A 121 3.73 5.93 -1.40
CA GLU A 121 2.47 5.53 -2.02
C GLU A 121 2.53 4.07 -2.50
N ILE A 122 3.70 3.44 -2.47
CA ILE A 122 3.91 2.09 -2.96
C ILE A 122 4.19 1.16 -1.79
N THR A 123 3.21 0.32 -1.47
CA THR A 123 3.26 -0.60 -0.34
C THR A 123 3.99 -1.89 -0.70
N GLY A 124 5.32 -1.89 -0.68
CA GLY A 124 6.11 -3.12 -0.60
C GLY A 124 7.51 -3.09 -1.26
N PRO A 125 8.36 -4.11 -0.97
CA PRO A 125 9.74 -4.23 -1.48
C PRO A 125 9.87 -4.37 -3.01
N TRP A 126 8.75 -4.47 -3.71
CA TRP A 126 8.67 -4.86 -5.12
C TRP A 126 8.52 -3.67 -6.07
N SER A 127 8.42 -2.46 -5.54
CA SER A 127 8.42 -1.25 -6.36
C SER A 127 9.79 -1.00 -6.97
N ARG A 128 9.79 -0.19 -8.03
CA ARG A 128 10.87 -0.01 -9.02
C ARG A 128 12.29 -0.07 -8.46
#